data_AF-A0A2M8URT4-F1
#
_entry.id   AF-A0A2M8URT4-F1
#
_cell.length_a   1.000
_cell.length_b   1.000
_cell.length_c   1.000
_cell.angle_alpha   90.00
_cell.angle_beta   90.00
_cell.angle_gamma   90.00
#
_symmetry.space_group_name_H-M   'P 1'
#
loop_
_entity.id
_entity.type
_entity.pdbx_description
1 polymer ?
#
loop_
_entity_poly.entity_id
_entity_poly.type
_entity_poly.pdbx_seq_one_letter_code
_entity_poly.pdbx_strand_id
1 'polypeptide(L)'
;MQRLLNMLKDLAILVRANLWLVPVLAVLVAAVFYFVAPPPPMSATLATGAPSGGYAVFGQRLKEELAKQGFDLRLVRTAGSRDNLGKLLDGNSGVDLALVQSGQEQQLEPKQRAQLQTLGAVFQEPLWLFQRREAKIDRLADLLALRVAIGSAGSGTEAVTEAILKANEIPTEPLPAGWQAHGGNAVANQLLAGELDAAFFVGPAENPLVQRLAASPELKLTGFRRAHAYEARIPFLKRVDVSEGLLNLAQNVPDQDLATLSPVATLVVNGDFHPALTPLILEAARAVMKSGTLLDAAGAFPSAEPRTLALQEDAERYYKSGPPLLQRFLPFRIASLADRYIILLIPFIAILIPLLKSIGPLYRWRIRARIYRWYRYLREIDRRLDERTGSAELSSEIERLEQLEAELAKVEVPLSYYNELYELHLHLNYVIRRLRQLRRNRRERDEGRVPVD
;
A
#
# COMPACT_ATOMS: atom_id res chain seq x y z
N MET A 1 -23.39 34.07 39.00
CA MET A 1 -23.30 34.69 37.66
C MET A 1 -21.92 35.32 37.40
N GLN A 2 -21.38 36.19 38.28
CA GLN A 2 -20.05 36.82 38.11
C GLN A 2 -18.88 35.83 37.89
N ARG A 3 -18.81 34.72 38.62
CA ARG A 3 -17.74 33.71 38.46
C ARG A 3 -17.72 33.06 37.08
N LEU A 4 -18.89 32.87 36.47
CA LEU A 4 -19.03 32.25 35.16
C LEU A 4 -18.59 33.21 34.05
N LEU A 5 -18.95 34.50 34.18
CA LEU A 5 -18.48 35.57 33.30
C LEU A 5 -16.96 35.77 33.38
N ASN A 6 -16.38 35.70 34.58
CA ASN A 6 -14.93 35.82 34.76
C ASN A 6 -14.18 34.61 34.18
N MET A 7 -14.70 33.38 34.37
CA MET A 7 -14.16 32.17 33.74
C MET A 7 -14.21 32.25 32.21
N LEU A 8 -15.29 32.76 31.63
CA LEU A 8 -15.41 32.94 30.18
C LEU A 8 -14.45 34.01 29.64
N LYS A 9 -14.20 35.09 30.38
CA LYS A 9 -13.18 36.10 30.04
C LYS A 9 -11.77 35.53 30.11
N ASP A 10 -11.45 34.78 31.16
CA ASP A 10 -10.15 34.10 31.31
C ASP A 10 -9.94 33.07 30.19
N LEU A 11 -10.98 32.33 29.82
CA LEU A 11 -10.96 31.41 28.69
C LEU A 11 -10.75 32.13 27.35
N ALA A 12 -11.43 33.25 27.11
CA ALA A 12 -11.27 34.05 25.90
C ALA A 12 -9.86 34.66 25.79
N ILE A 13 -9.27 35.11 26.90
CA ILE A 13 -7.89 35.59 26.96
C ILE A 13 -6.90 34.45 26.68
N LEU A 14 -7.15 33.26 27.23
CA LEU A 14 -6.34 32.08 27.00
C LEU A 14 -6.42 31.59 25.54
N VAL A 15 -7.61 31.59 24.93
CA VAL A 15 -7.79 31.24 23.51
C VAL A 15 -7.08 32.26 22.61
N ARG A 16 -7.24 33.57 22.87
CA ARG A 16 -6.55 34.61 22.09
C ARG A 16 -5.04 34.56 22.25
N ALA A 17 -4.54 34.26 23.44
CA ALA A 17 -3.11 34.12 23.70
C ALA A 17 -2.48 32.91 23.01
N ASN A 18 -3.28 31.91 22.67
CA ASN A 18 -2.84 30.66 22.04
C ASN A 18 -3.28 30.52 20.58
N LEU A 19 -3.73 31.60 19.93
CA LEU A 19 -4.03 31.64 18.50
C LEU A 19 -2.87 31.17 17.61
N TRP A 20 -1.62 31.26 18.10
CA TRP A 20 -0.42 30.74 17.43
C TRP A 20 -0.42 29.21 17.27
N LEU A 21 -1.20 28.47 18.06
CA LEU A 21 -1.35 27.02 17.90
C LEU A 21 -2.13 26.66 16.64
N VAL A 22 -3.03 27.53 16.17
CA VAL A 22 -3.85 27.28 14.99
C VAL A 22 -2.99 27.10 13.74
N PRO A 23 -2.05 28.01 13.38
CA PRO A 23 -1.17 27.80 12.23
C PRO A 23 -0.20 26.63 12.44
N VAL A 24 0.28 26.38 13.66
CA VAL A 24 1.15 25.23 13.95
C VAL A 24 0.42 23.90 13.74
N LEU A 25 -0.81 23.80 14.25
CA LEU A 25 -1.66 22.63 14.06
C LEU A 25 -2.06 22.47 12.60
N ALA A 26 -2.38 23.56 11.91
CA ALA A 26 -2.66 23.54 10.47
C ALA A 26 -1.45 23.04 9.67
N VAL A 27 -0.23 23.48 9.98
CA VAL A 27 1.00 22.99 9.35
C VAL A 27 1.24 21.52 9.68
N LEU A 28 1.01 21.07 10.91
CA LEU A 28 1.16 19.67 11.28
C LEU A 28 0.13 18.77 10.55
N VAL A 29 -1.13 19.20 10.48
CA VAL A 29 -2.18 18.49 9.75
C VAL A 29 -1.86 18.48 8.25
N ALA A 30 -1.43 19.60 7.68
CA ALA A 30 -1.00 19.68 6.30
C ALA A 30 0.22 18.79 6.03
N ALA A 31 1.18 18.71 6.95
CA ALA A 31 2.31 17.79 6.85
C ALA A 31 1.83 16.33 6.87
N VAL A 32 0.90 15.96 7.75
CA VAL A 32 0.29 14.61 7.72
C VAL A 32 -0.34 14.35 6.34
N PHE A 33 -1.19 15.24 5.83
CA PHE A 33 -1.79 15.04 4.50
C PHE A 33 -0.78 15.04 3.34
N TYR A 34 0.32 15.79 3.45
CA TYR A 34 1.37 15.85 2.44
C TYR A 34 2.24 14.59 2.43
N PHE A 35 2.54 14.02 3.60
CA PHE A 35 3.34 12.81 3.73
C PHE A 35 2.51 11.51 3.64
N VAL A 36 1.18 11.57 3.74
CA VAL A 36 0.29 10.44 3.45
C VAL A 36 0.22 10.24 1.94
N ALA A 37 0.66 9.08 1.47
CA ALA A 37 0.49 8.70 0.07
C ALA A 37 -0.99 8.78 -0.33
N PRO A 38 -1.32 9.27 -1.55
CA PRO A 38 -2.70 9.39 -2.01
C PRO A 38 -3.44 8.04 -1.88
N PRO A 39 -4.77 8.07 -1.67
CA PRO A 39 -5.54 6.85 -1.55
C PRO A 39 -5.29 5.96 -2.78
N PRO A 40 -5.20 4.63 -2.61
CA PRO A 40 -4.98 3.74 -3.72
C PRO A 40 -6.10 3.91 -4.75
N PRO A 41 -5.79 3.76 -6.05
CA PRO A 41 -6.83 3.80 -7.07
C PRO A 41 -7.84 2.68 -6.81
N MET A 42 -9.14 2.99 -6.83
CA MET A 42 -10.21 1.99 -6.67
C MET A 42 -10.52 1.28 -8.00
N SER A 43 -9.49 1.09 -8.83
CA SER A 43 -9.57 0.43 -10.12
C SER A 43 -8.22 -0.13 -10.54
N ALA A 44 -8.23 -1.19 -11.32
CA ALA A 44 -7.06 -1.70 -12.04
C ALA A 44 -7.49 -2.44 -13.32
N THR A 45 -6.54 -2.65 -14.21
CA THR A 45 -6.73 -3.34 -15.49
C THR A 45 -5.98 -4.67 -15.48
N LEU A 46 -6.73 -5.78 -15.56
CA LEU A 46 -6.22 -7.14 -15.63
C LEU A 46 -6.22 -7.67 -17.07
N ALA A 47 -5.05 -8.01 -17.59
CA ALA A 47 -4.92 -8.78 -18.83
C ALA A 47 -5.16 -10.28 -18.57
N THR A 48 -6.03 -10.88 -19.39
CA THR A 48 -6.55 -12.24 -19.20
C THR A 48 -6.12 -13.16 -20.34
N GLY A 49 -7.02 -13.61 -21.20
CA GLY A 49 -6.71 -14.53 -22.28
C GLY A 49 -7.85 -14.65 -23.27
N ALA A 50 -7.82 -15.72 -24.06
CA ALA A 50 -8.86 -16.01 -25.03
C ALA A 50 -10.25 -16.13 -24.37
N PRO A 51 -11.33 -15.77 -25.09
CA PRO A 51 -12.69 -15.97 -24.62
C PRO A 51 -12.91 -17.44 -24.21
N SER A 52 -13.66 -17.67 -23.13
CA SER A 52 -13.92 -19.01 -22.55
C SER A 52 -12.71 -19.78 -22.01
N GLY A 53 -11.48 -19.25 -22.09
CA GLY A 53 -10.30 -19.83 -21.45
C GLY A 53 -10.29 -19.64 -19.93
N GLY A 54 -9.48 -20.43 -19.22
CA GLY A 54 -9.36 -20.38 -17.76
C GLY A 54 -9.07 -18.98 -17.23
N TYR A 55 -8.25 -18.19 -17.94
CA TYR A 55 -7.89 -16.83 -17.55
C TYR A 55 -9.08 -15.87 -17.61
N ALA A 56 -9.92 -15.99 -18.64
CA ALA A 56 -11.12 -15.18 -18.78
C ALA A 56 -12.17 -15.54 -17.71
N VAL A 57 -12.34 -16.84 -17.41
CA VAL A 57 -13.26 -17.32 -16.37
C VAL A 57 -12.81 -16.84 -14.99
N PHE A 58 -11.53 -17.02 -14.65
CA PHE A 58 -10.98 -16.55 -13.39
C PHE A 58 -11.07 -15.02 -13.27
N GLY A 59 -10.66 -14.29 -14.31
CA GLY A 59 -10.72 -12.82 -14.32
C GLY A 59 -12.14 -12.28 -14.12
N GLN A 60 -13.14 -12.92 -14.71
CA GLN A 60 -14.55 -12.55 -14.53
C GLN A 60 -15.02 -12.78 -13.09
N ARG A 61 -14.70 -13.94 -12.48
CA ARG A 61 -15.02 -14.22 -11.07
C ARG A 61 -14.29 -13.26 -10.12
N LEU A 62 -13.03 -12.95 -10.42
CA LEU A 62 -12.24 -11.99 -9.65
C LEU A 62 -12.85 -10.58 -9.72
N LYS A 63 -13.29 -10.15 -10.91
CA LYS A 63 -13.98 -8.87 -11.10
C LYS A 63 -15.25 -8.80 -10.26
N GLU A 64 -16.07 -9.86 -10.28
CA GLU A 64 -17.31 -9.95 -9.50
C GLU A 64 -17.04 -9.90 -7.99
N GLU A 65 -16.00 -10.58 -7.51
CA GLU A 65 -15.62 -10.57 -6.11
C GLU A 65 -15.11 -9.18 -5.66
N LEU A 66 -14.25 -8.55 -6.46
CA LEU A 66 -13.73 -7.21 -6.19
C LEU A 66 -14.82 -6.13 -6.23
N ALA A 67 -15.83 -6.27 -7.09
CA ALA A 67 -16.96 -5.36 -7.17
C ALA A 67 -17.74 -5.28 -5.85
N LYS A 68 -17.77 -6.35 -5.03
CA LYS A 68 -18.40 -6.34 -3.69
C LYS A 68 -17.72 -5.38 -2.73
N GLN A 69 -16.43 -5.09 -2.94
CA GLN A 69 -15.66 -4.10 -2.18
C GLN A 69 -15.65 -2.71 -2.85
N GLY A 70 -16.44 -2.54 -3.92
CA GLY A 70 -16.52 -1.30 -4.70
C GLY A 70 -15.25 -0.99 -5.48
N PHE A 71 -14.52 -2.01 -5.93
CA PHE A 71 -13.34 -1.90 -6.78
C PHE A 71 -13.69 -2.19 -8.24
N ASP A 72 -13.24 -1.36 -9.17
CA ASP A 72 -13.45 -1.52 -10.62
C ASP A 72 -12.30 -2.29 -11.27
N LEU A 73 -12.48 -3.60 -11.48
CA LEU A 73 -11.52 -4.39 -12.27
C LEU A 73 -11.92 -4.40 -13.76
N ARG A 74 -11.08 -3.82 -14.62
CA ARG A 74 -11.25 -3.87 -16.07
C ARG A 74 -10.51 -5.07 -16.64
N LEU A 75 -11.17 -5.83 -17.50
CA LEU A 75 -10.59 -7.03 -18.09
C LEU A 75 -10.17 -6.75 -19.53
N VAL A 76 -8.90 -7.01 -19.85
CA VAL A 76 -8.36 -6.94 -21.20
C VAL A 76 -8.26 -8.36 -21.76
N ARG A 77 -8.89 -8.59 -22.90
CA ARG A 77 -8.78 -9.86 -23.64
C ARG A 77 -7.47 -9.86 -24.41
N THR A 78 -6.79 -11.01 -24.40
CA THR A 78 -5.45 -11.16 -24.98
C THR A 78 -5.31 -12.54 -25.62
N ALA A 79 -4.21 -12.75 -26.33
CA ALA A 79 -3.86 -14.07 -26.86
C ALA A 79 -3.34 -15.06 -25.79
N GLY A 80 -3.11 -14.60 -24.55
CA GLY A 80 -2.59 -15.39 -23.43
C GLY A 80 -1.30 -14.83 -22.85
N SER A 81 -0.55 -15.67 -22.12
CA SER A 81 0.61 -15.29 -21.30
C SER A 81 1.67 -14.44 -22.01
N ARG A 82 2.02 -14.74 -23.27
CA ARG A 82 3.04 -13.98 -24.01
C ARG A 82 2.58 -12.56 -24.36
N ASP A 83 1.34 -12.41 -24.80
CA ASP A 83 0.72 -11.09 -25.04
C ASP A 83 0.56 -10.32 -23.72
N ASN A 84 0.17 -11.01 -22.64
CA ASN A 84 0.08 -10.43 -21.29
C ASN A 84 1.40 -9.87 -20.77
N LEU A 85 2.50 -10.63 -20.91
CA LEU A 85 3.84 -10.17 -20.56
C LEU A 85 4.25 -8.96 -21.40
N GLY A 86 3.96 -8.98 -22.71
CA GLY A 86 4.20 -7.84 -23.60
C GLY A 86 3.46 -6.58 -23.14
N LYS A 87 2.19 -6.72 -22.74
CA LYS A 87 1.39 -5.59 -22.21
C LYS A 87 1.92 -5.08 -20.88
N LEU A 88 2.30 -5.96 -19.96
CA LEU A 88 2.87 -5.53 -18.67
C LEU A 88 4.17 -4.73 -18.83
N LEU A 89 4.97 -5.05 -19.86
CA LEU A 89 6.22 -4.37 -20.17
C LEU A 89 6.03 -3.10 -21.01
N ASP A 90 4.89 -2.94 -21.67
CA ASP A 90 4.54 -1.73 -22.41
C ASP A 90 3.85 -0.72 -21.48
N GLY A 91 4.60 0.33 -21.12
CA GLY A 91 4.09 1.43 -20.27
C GLY A 91 2.92 2.21 -20.85
N ASN A 92 2.55 2.01 -22.12
CA ASN A 92 1.37 2.62 -22.74
C ASN A 92 0.16 1.68 -22.81
N SER A 93 0.29 0.43 -22.38
CA SER A 93 -0.78 -0.58 -22.50
C SER A 93 -1.96 -0.30 -21.56
N GLY A 94 -1.72 0.42 -20.46
CA GLY A 94 -2.69 0.65 -19.39
C GLY A 94 -3.04 -0.61 -18.59
N VAL A 95 -2.24 -1.68 -18.68
CA VAL A 95 -2.40 -2.93 -17.93
C VAL A 95 -1.56 -2.85 -16.65
N ASP A 96 -2.21 -3.03 -15.49
CA ASP A 96 -1.54 -3.00 -14.19
C ASP A 96 -1.13 -4.40 -13.71
N LEU A 97 -1.92 -5.41 -14.09
CA LEU A 97 -1.70 -6.80 -13.71
C LEU A 97 -2.13 -7.76 -14.83
N ALA A 98 -1.56 -8.96 -14.86
CA ALA A 98 -1.92 -9.98 -15.82
C ALA A 98 -1.85 -11.40 -15.27
N LEU A 99 -2.60 -12.32 -15.87
CA LEU A 99 -2.43 -13.74 -15.65
C LEU A 99 -1.33 -14.29 -16.54
N VAL A 100 -0.35 -14.99 -15.97
CA VAL A 100 0.79 -15.54 -16.72
C VAL A 100 1.08 -16.94 -16.23
N GLN A 101 1.19 -17.88 -17.17
CA GLN A 101 1.59 -19.25 -16.89
C GLN A 101 3.06 -19.28 -16.45
N SER A 102 3.35 -19.95 -15.35
CA SER A 102 4.72 -20.14 -14.86
C SER A 102 5.61 -20.77 -15.93
N GLY A 103 6.83 -20.27 -16.06
CA GLY A 103 7.81 -20.66 -17.09
C GLY A 103 7.82 -19.75 -18.31
N GLN A 104 6.71 -19.05 -18.63
CA GLN A 104 6.67 -18.14 -19.78
C GLN A 104 7.51 -16.89 -19.58
N GLU A 105 7.71 -16.46 -18.33
CA GLU A 105 8.64 -15.38 -18.01
C GLU A 105 10.10 -15.70 -18.38
N GLN A 106 10.43 -16.98 -18.59
CA GLN A 106 11.78 -17.39 -19.00
C GLN A 106 12.11 -16.98 -20.44
N GLN A 107 11.10 -16.72 -21.27
CA GLN A 107 11.25 -16.21 -22.64
C GLN A 107 11.63 -14.72 -22.69
N LEU A 108 11.53 -14.00 -21.56
CA LEU A 108 11.91 -12.59 -21.45
C LEU A 108 13.40 -12.43 -21.17
N GLU A 109 13.97 -11.33 -21.65
CA GLU A 109 15.31 -10.92 -21.29
C GLU A 109 15.42 -10.66 -19.77
N PRO A 110 16.57 -10.92 -19.13
CA PRO A 110 16.73 -10.72 -17.68
C PRO A 110 16.32 -9.33 -17.19
N LYS A 111 16.60 -8.28 -17.97
CA LYS A 111 16.23 -6.89 -17.65
C LYS A 111 14.72 -6.64 -17.72
N GLN A 112 14.01 -7.31 -18.63
CA GLN A 112 12.55 -7.23 -18.71
C GLN A 112 11.93 -7.99 -17.54
N ARG A 113 12.44 -9.20 -17.26
CA ARG A 113 11.98 -10.02 -16.14
C ARG A 113 12.11 -9.31 -14.79
N ALA A 114 13.20 -8.56 -14.58
CA ALA A 114 13.42 -7.80 -13.35
C ALA A 114 12.44 -6.64 -13.13
N GLN A 115 11.69 -6.22 -14.14
CA GLN A 115 10.65 -5.18 -14.03
C GLN A 115 9.30 -5.74 -13.57
N LEU A 116 9.17 -7.07 -13.51
CA LEU A 116 7.94 -7.78 -13.18
C LEU A 116 8.06 -8.41 -11.80
N GLN A 117 6.95 -8.37 -11.06
CA GLN A 117 6.79 -9.06 -9.78
C GLN A 117 5.56 -9.95 -9.84
N THR A 118 5.51 -10.98 -8.99
CA THR A 118 4.34 -11.85 -8.86
C THR A 118 3.62 -11.56 -7.55
N LEU A 119 2.28 -11.63 -7.57
CA LEU A 119 1.45 -11.70 -6.37
C LEU A 119 1.29 -13.16 -5.90
N GLY A 120 1.62 -14.13 -6.75
CA GLY A 120 1.54 -15.56 -6.47
C GLY A 120 0.73 -16.33 -7.52
N ALA A 121 0.68 -17.65 -7.33
CA ALA A 121 -0.09 -18.58 -8.14
C ALA A 121 -1.57 -18.56 -7.75
N VAL A 122 -2.45 -18.80 -8.71
CA VAL A 122 -3.92 -18.80 -8.52
C VAL A 122 -4.62 -20.10 -8.88
N PHE A 123 -4.08 -20.95 -9.75
CA PHE A 123 -4.57 -22.31 -10.01
C PHE A 123 -3.57 -23.11 -10.85
N GLN A 124 -3.71 -24.44 -10.89
CA GLN A 124 -2.92 -25.32 -11.74
C GLN A 124 -3.38 -25.29 -13.21
N GLU A 125 -2.44 -25.34 -14.14
CA GLU A 125 -2.69 -25.51 -15.57
C GLU A 125 -2.05 -26.82 -16.06
N PRO A 126 -2.63 -27.99 -15.76
CA PRO A 126 -2.02 -29.28 -16.05
C PRO A 126 -1.79 -29.49 -17.54
N LEU A 127 -0.68 -30.16 -17.84
CA LEU A 127 -0.35 -30.68 -19.15
C LEU A 127 -1.08 -32.01 -19.37
N TRP A 128 -1.82 -32.10 -20.47
CA TRP A 128 -2.52 -33.29 -20.88
C TRP A 128 -1.86 -33.84 -22.15
N LEU A 129 -1.41 -35.09 -22.10
CA LEU A 129 -0.98 -35.84 -23.29
C LEU A 129 -2.08 -36.83 -23.64
N PHE A 130 -2.92 -36.46 -24.61
CA PHE A 130 -3.89 -37.38 -25.17
C PHE A 130 -3.25 -38.13 -26.33
N GLN A 131 -3.52 -39.43 -26.39
CA GLN A 131 -3.07 -40.30 -27.47
C GLN A 131 -4.21 -41.15 -27.99
N ARG A 132 -4.09 -41.59 -29.23
CA ARG A 132 -4.88 -42.68 -29.79
C ARG A 132 -4.67 -43.96 -28.97
N ARG A 133 -5.71 -44.77 -28.77
CA ARG A 133 -5.60 -46.04 -28.00
C ARG A 133 -4.62 -47.03 -28.62
N GLU A 134 -4.41 -46.97 -29.92
CA GLU A 134 -3.47 -47.84 -30.62
C GLU A 134 -2.01 -47.43 -30.39
N ALA A 135 -1.75 -46.17 -30.02
CA ALA A 135 -0.42 -45.69 -29.68
C ALA A 135 0.01 -46.22 -28.30
N LYS A 136 1.30 -46.51 -28.14
CA LYS A 136 1.89 -46.91 -26.86
C LYS A 136 3.00 -45.94 -26.51
N ILE A 137 2.68 -44.92 -25.71
CA ILE A 137 3.65 -43.94 -25.24
C ILE A 137 3.98 -44.24 -23.78
N ASP A 138 5.25 -44.55 -23.54
CA ASP A 138 5.77 -44.87 -22.23
C ASP A 138 6.84 -43.87 -21.75
N ARG A 139 7.58 -43.32 -22.71
CA ARG A 139 8.59 -42.28 -22.57
C ARG A 139 8.41 -41.28 -23.71
N LEU A 140 8.93 -40.07 -23.54
CA LEU A 140 8.85 -39.05 -24.60
C LEU A 140 9.56 -39.45 -25.90
N ALA A 141 10.59 -40.29 -25.84
CA ALA A 141 11.27 -40.79 -27.03
C ALA A 141 10.32 -41.60 -27.95
N ASP A 142 9.28 -42.22 -27.39
CA ASP A 142 8.30 -43.00 -28.17
C ASP A 142 7.47 -42.08 -29.10
N LEU A 143 7.38 -40.79 -28.78
CA LEU A 143 6.71 -39.78 -29.61
C LEU A 143 7.44 -39.51 -30.93
N LEU A 144 8.74 -39.81 -31.03
CA LEU A 144 9.54 -39.52 -32.22
C LEU A 144 9.08 -40.29 -33.46
N ALA A 145 8.41 -41.43 -33.27
CA ALA A 145 7.87 -42.24 -34.35
C ALA A 145 6.39 -41.92 -34.68
N LEU A 146 5.81 -40.92 -34.01
CA LEU A 146 4.38 -40.62 -34.04
C LEU A 146 4.10 -39.24 -34.65
N ARG A 147 2.86 -39.05 -35.13
CA ARG A 147 2.35 -37.73 -35.54
C ARG A 147 1.86 -36.96 -34.31
N VAL A 148 2.59 -35.92 -33.93
CA VAL A 148 2.41 -35.25 -32.64
C VAL A 148 2.20 -33.76 -32.78
N ALA A 149 1.19 -33.22 -32.10
CA ALA A 149 1.05 -31.78 -31.93
C ALA A 149 1.58 -31.33 -30.57
N ILE A 150 2.50 -30.35 -30.58
CA ILE A 150 3.19 -29.86 -29.37
C ILE A 150 2.66 -28.50 -28.87
N GLY A 151 1.57 -28.00 -29.45
CA GLY A 151 1.03 -26.68 -29.14
C GLY A 151 1.48 -25.62 -30.16
N SER A 152 0.71 -24.53 -30.23
CA SER A 152 0.99 -23.42 -31.14
C SER A 152 2.19 -22.61 -30.70
N ALA A 153 2.93 -22.05 -31.65
CA ALA A 153 4.02 -21.11 -31.38
C ALA A 153 3.59 -19.97 -30.44
N GLY A 154 4.37 -19.74 -29.38
CA GLY A 154 4.12 -18.77 -28.32
C GLY A 154 3.05 -19.16 -27.30
N SER A 155 2.48 -20.38 -27.38
CA SER A 155 1.42 -20.84 -26.46
C SER A 155 1.97 -21.38 -25.14
N GLY A 156 1.10 -21.44 -24.13
CA GLY A 156 1.39 -22.11 -22.84
C GLY A 156 1.75 -23.58 -23.01
N THR A 157 1.09 -24.27 -23.95
CA THR A 157 1.38 -25.67 -24.27
C THR A 157 2.78 -25.84 -24.86
N GLU A 158 3.14 -25.03 -25.85
CA GLU A 158 4.48 -25.08 -26.45
C GLU A 158 5.56 -24.87 -25.38
N ALA A 159 5.45 -23.83 -24.55
CA ALA A 159 6.47 -23.54 -23.53
C ALA A 159 6.72 -24.70 -22.56
N VAL A 160 5.66 -25.42 -22.15
CA VAL A 160 5.81 -26.61 -21.29
C VAL A 160 6.42 -27.77 -22.06
N THR A 161 5.91 -28.06 -23.27
CA THR A 161 6.44 -29.16 -24.08
C THR A 161 7.90 -28.94 -24.45
N GLU A 162 8.29 -27.74 -24.87
CA GLU A 162 9.67 -27.38 -25.21
C GLU A 162 10.61 -27.60 -24.02
N ALA A 163 10.25 -27.15 -22.82
CA ALA A 163 11.05 -27.37 -21.62
C ALA A 163 11.25 -28.86 -21.31
N ILE A 164 10.19 -29.65 -21.45
CA ILE A 164 10.20 -31.10 -21.24
C ILE A 164 11.02 -31.83 -22.32
N LEU A 165 10.89 -31.44 -23.59
CA LEU A 165 11.62 -32.00 -24.73
C LEU A 165 13.11 -31.68 -24.65
N LYS A 166 13.46 -30.42 -24.34
CA LYS A 166 14.83 -29.99 -24.09
C LYS A 166 15.48 -30.76 -22.94
N ALA A 167 14.73 -31.02 -21.86
CA ALA A 167 15.22 -31.85 -20.75
C ALA A 167 15.50 -33.31 -21.13
N ASN A 168 15.00 -33.77 -22.29
CA ASN A 168 15.24 -35.09 -22.86
C ASN A 168 16.08 -35.04 -24.15
N GLU A 169 16.71 -33.89 -24.45
CA GLU A 169 17.57 -33.71 -25.61
C GLU A 169 16.87 -34.00 -26.95
N ILE A 170 15.55 -33.79 -27.01
CA ILE A 170 14.76 -33.89 -28.25
C ILE A 170 14.76 -32.51 -28.93
N PRO A 171 15.21 -32.41 -30.20
CA PRO A 171 15.24 -31.14 -30.92
C PRO A 171 13.82 -30.64 -31.21
N THR A 172 13.62 -29.34 -31.08
CA THR A 172 12.38 -28.64 -31.45
C THR A 172 12.55 -27.76 -32.69
N GLU A 173 13.79 -27.53 -33.13
CA GLU A 173 14.14 -26.80 -34.34
C GLU A 173 15.31 -27.50 -35.08
N PRO A 174 15.09 -28.16 -36.22
CA PRO A 174 13.79 -28.47 -36.81
C PRO A 174 12.99 -29.46 -35.95
N LEU A 175 11.66 -29.43 -36.09
CA LEU A 175 10.79 -30.42 -35.45
C LEU A 175 11.04 -31.83 -36.00
N PRO A 176 10.88 -32.89 -35.19
CA PRO A 176 10.89 -34.27 -35.65
C PRO A 176 9.85 -34.51 -36.76
N ALA A 177 10.10 -35.53 -37.59
CA ALA A 177 9.19 -35.88 -38.67
C ALA A 177 7.79 -36.22 -38.13
N GLY A 178 6.74 -35.66 -38.75
CA GLY A 178 5.35 -35.87 -38.34
C GLY A 178 4.88 -34.98 -37.17
N TRP A 179 5.76 -34.15 -36.60
CA TRP A 179 5.39 -33.23 -35.54
C TRP A 179 4.90 -31.89 -36.11
N GLN A 180 4.01 -31.23 -35.38
CA GLN A 180 3.50 -29.90 -35.74
C GLN A 180 3.36 -28.96 -34.53
N ALA A 181 3.66 -27.69 -34.76
CA ALA A 181 3.49 -26.59 -33.80
C ALA A 181 2.09 -25.94 -33.92
N HIS A 182 1.05 -26.76 -33.76
CA HIS A 182 -0.35 -26.33 -33.74
C HIS A 182 -1.02 -26.73 -32.42
N GLY A 183 -2.14 -26.10 -32.07
CA GLY A 183 -2.88 -26.39 -30.85
C GLY A 183 -4.38 -26.07 -30.95
N GLY A 184 -5.06 -26.13 -29.80
CA GLY A 184 -6.47 -25.76 -29.68
C GLY A 184 -7.43 -26.72 -30.38
N ASN A 185 -8.60 -26.21 -30.78
CA ASN A 185 -9.69 -27.03 -31.32
C ASN A 185 -9.33 -27.74 -32.64
N ALA A 186 -8.50 -27.12 -33.49
CA ALA A 186 -8.08 -27.72 -34.75
C ALA A 186 -7.31 -29.03 -34.49
N VAL A 187 -6.33 -28.99 -33.58
CA VAL A 187 -5.55 -30.17 -33.19
C VAL A 187 -6.41 -31.22 -32.48
N ALA A 188 -7.33 -30.80 -31.62
CA ALA A 188 -8.28 -31.73 -30.99
C ALA A 188 -9.10 -32.50 -32.04
N ASN A 189 -9.57 -31.82 -33.09
CA ASN A 189 -10.32 -32.46 -34.18
C ASN A 189 -9.44 -33.41 -35.00
N GLN A 190 -8.19 -33.04 -35.30
CA GLN A 190 -7.25 -33.90 -36.00
C GLN A 190 -6.92 -35.18 -35.20
N LEU A 191 -6.76 -35.06 -33.89
CA LEU A 191 -6.54 -36.21 -33.00
C LEU A 191 -7.75 -37.14 -32.98
N LEU A 192 -8.97 -36.59 -32.87
CA LEU A 192 -10.22 -37.36 -32.93
C LEU A 192 -10.40 -38.05 -34.30
N ALA A 193 -10.02 -37.38 -35.38
CA ALA A 193 -10.07 -37.92 -36.74
C ALA A 193 -8.99 -38.98 -37.05
N GLY A 194 -8.02 -39.18 -36.15
CA GLY A 194 -6.89 -40.10 -36.37
C GLY A 194 -5.82 -39.56 -37.33
N GLU A 195 -5.82 -38.26 -37.60
CA GLU A 195 -4.77 -37.56 -38.36
C GLU A 195 -3.51 -37.33 -37.51
N LEU A 196 -3.66 -37.33 -36.19
CA LEU A 196 -2.57 -37.32 -35.22
C LEU A 196 -2.65 -38.57 -34.33
N ASP A 197 -1.50 -39.01 -33.84
CA ASP A 197 -1.39 -40.13 -32.90
C ASP A 197 -1.39 -39.65 -31.45
N ALA A 198 -0.86 -38.45 -31.20
CA ALA A 198 -0.89 -37.80 -29.89
C ALA A 198 -0.89 -36.27 -30.00
N ALA A 199 -1.40 -35.60 -28.95
CA ALA A 199 -1.32 -34.15 -28.85
C ALA A 199 -1.24 -33.69 -27.39
N PHE A 200 -0.48 -32.62 -27.18
CA PHE A 200 -0.38 -31.93 -25.91
C PHE A 200 -1.41 -30.81 -25.81
N PHE A 201 -1.96 -30.63 -24.61
CA PHE A 201 -2.83 -29.52 -24.26
C PHE A 201 -2.50 -29.03 -22.85
N VAL A 202 -2.60 -27.73 -22.60
CA VAL A 202 -2.47 -27.16 -21.25
C VAL A 202 -3.77 -26.46 -20.88
N GLY A 203 -4.24 -26.71 -19.66
CA GLY A 203 -5.39 -26.02 -19.11
C GLY A 203 -6.10 -26.81 -18.01
N PRO A 204 -7.05 -26.20 -17.30
CA PRO A 204 -7.75 -26.84 -16.19
C PRO A 204 -8.49 -28.10 -16.65
N ALA A 205 -8.69 -29.05 -15.74
CA ALA A 205 -9.38 -30.32 -16.01
C ALA A 205 -10.81 -30.11 -16.52
N GLU A 206 -11.47 -29.04 -16.07
CA GLU A 206 -12.83 -28.65 -16.44
C GLU A 206 -12.91 -27.99 -17.83
N ASN A 207 -11.78 -27.76 -18.50
CA ASN A 207 -11.77 -27.15 -19.82
C ASN A 207 -12.63 -28.00 -20.79
N PRO A 208 -13.61 -27.39 -21.49
CA PRO A 208 -14.49 -28.12 -22.41
C PRO A 208 -13.75 -28.94 -23.47
N LEU A 209 -12.58 -28.47 -23.93
CA LEU A 209 -11.74 -29.22 -24.87
C LEU A 209 -11.18 -30.48 -24.22
N VAL A 210 -10.64 -30.38 -23.00
CA VAL A 210 -10.09 -31.52 -22.24
C VAL A 210 -11.20 -32.54 -21.93
N GLN A 211 -12.36 -32.06 -21.48
CA GLN A 211 -13.53 -32.90 -21.22
C GLN A 211 -14.03 -33.62 -22.48
N ARG A 212 -14.04 -32.93 -23.63
CA ARG A 212 -14.41 -33.56 -24.91
C ARG A 212 -13.43 -34.65 -25.35
N LEU A 213 -12.12 -34.44 -25.17
CA LEU A 213 -11.11 -35.46 -25.48
C LEU A 213 -11.18 -36.64 -24.51
N ALA A 214 -11.39 -36.37 -23.22
CA ALA A 214 -11.60 -37.40 -22.20
C ALA A 214 -12.87 -38.23 -22.46
N ALA A 215 -13.89 -37.65 -23.08
CA ALA A 215 -15.14 -38.34 -23.40
C ALA A 215 -15.06 -39.29 -24.62
N SER A 216 -13.96 -39.24 -25.38
CA SER A 216 -13.80 -40.04 -26.61
C SER A 216 -13.27 -41.44 -26.29
N PRO A 217 -13.97 -42.50 -26.72
CA PRO A 217 -13.51 -43.87 -26.50
C PRO A 217 -12.28 -44.22 -27.34
N GLU A 218 -11.94 -43.47 -28.39
CA GLU A 218 -10.76 -43.69 -29.23
C GLU A 218 -9.46 -43.19 -28.60
N LEU A 219 -9.56 -42.36 -27.56
CA LEU A 219 -8.42 -41.70 -26.92
C LEU A 219 -8.12 -42.31 -25.54
N LYS A 220 -6.86 -42.14 -25.13
CA LYS A 220 -6.37 -42.45 -23.79
C LYS A 220 -5.51 -41.29 -23.30
N LEU A 221 -5.61 -40.98 -22.01
CA LEU A 221 -4.74 -40.03 -21.33
C LEU A 221 -3.45 -40.73 -20.89
N THR A 222 -2.30 -40.12 -21.18
CA THR A 222 -0.99 -40.64 -20.82
C THR A 222 -0.37 -39.80 -19.70
N GLY A 223 0.04 -40.48 -18.63
CA GLY A 223 0.79 -39.86 -17.54
C GLY A 223 2.30 -39.78 -17.80
N PHE A 224 2.98 -38.98 -17.00
CA PHE A 224 4.43 -38.80 -17.04
C PHE A 224 5.08 -39.62 -15.93
N ARG A 225 5.60 -40.82 -16.26
CA ARG A 225 6.27 -41.69 -15.27
C ARG A 225 7.38 -40.98 -14.50
N ARG A 226 8.12 -40.09 -15.17
CA ARG A 226 9.24 -39.33 -14.59
C ARG A 226 8.80 -37.97 -14.01
N ALA A 227 7.54 -37.78 -13.66
CA ALA A 227 7.01 -36.50 -13.19
C ALA A 227 7.85 -35.87 -12.06
N HIS A 228 8.30 -36.65 -11.07
CA HIS A 228 9.21 -36.16 -10.02
C HIS A 228 10.54 -35.62 -10.56
N ALA A 229 11.13 -36.27 -11.56
CA ALA A 229 12.38 -35.81 -12.15
C ALA A 229 12.18 -34.51 -12.95
N TYR A 230 11.03 -34.36 -13.61
CA TYR A 230 10.69 -33.12 -14.30
C TYR A 230 10.46 -31.97 -13.32
N GLU A 231 9.69 -32.17 -12.24
CA GLU A 231 9.50 -31.16 -11.20
C GLU A 231 10.84 -30.72 -10.58
N ALA A 232 11.76 -31.66 -10.34
CA ALA A 232 13.08 -31.34 -9.79
C ALA A 232 13.99 -30.57 -10.78
N ARG A 233 13.84 -30.77 -12.10
CA ARG A 233 14.70 -30.16 -13.14
C ARG A 233 14.10 -28.90 -13.75
N ILE A 234 12.79 -28.71 -13.67
CA ILE A 234 12.04 -27.63 -14.31
C ILE A 234 11.23 -26.91 -13.21
N PRO A 235 11.83 -25.90 -12.55
CA PRO A 235 11.31 -25.36 -11.29
C PRO A 235 9.91 -24.73 -11.35
N PHE A 236 9.43 -24.39 -12.54
CA PHE A 236 8.10 -23.82 -12.75
C PHE A 236 7.00 -24.88 -12.92
N LEU A 237 7.35 -26.17 -12.99
CA LEU A 237 6.41 -27.29 -13.09
C LEU A 237 6.26 -27.99 -11.73
N LYS A 238 5.03 -28.39 -11.43
CA LYS A 238 4.66 -29.24 -10.31
C LYS A 238 4.18 -30.58 -10.79
N ARG A 239 4.50 -31.65 -10.04
CA ARG A 239 3.79 -32.92 -10.20
C ARG A 239 2.35 -32.72 -9.71
N VAL A 240 1.40 -33.24 -10.48
CA VAL A 240 -0.02 -33.30 -10.10
C VAL A 240 -0.49 -34.74 -10.27
N ASP A 241 -1.10 -35.29 -9.23
CA ASP A 241 -1.72 -36.61 -9.27
C ASP A 241 -3.13 -36.49 -9.85
N VAL A 242 -3.46 -37.38 -10.79
CA VAL A 242 -4.76 -37.47 -11.45
C VAL A 242 -5.32 -38.85 -11.14
N SER A 243 -6.32 -38.90 -10.28
CA SER A 243 -6.94 -40.15 -9.86
C SER A 243 -7.76 -40.80 -10.96
N GLU A 244 -7.87 -42.12 -10.91
CA GLU A 244 -8.79 -42.91 -11.72
C GLU A 244 -10.20 -42.28 -11.73
N GLY A 245 -10.78 -42.14 -12.92
CA GLY A 245 -12.12 -41.59 -13.12
C GLY A 245 -12.27 -40.08 -12.89
N LEU A 246 -11.20 -39.34 -12.54
CA LEU A 246 -11.29 -37.91 -12.18
C LEU A 246 -11.93 -37.03 -13.27
N LEU A 247 -11.58 -37.24 -14.54
CA LEU A 247 -12.12 -36.45 -15.64
C LEU A 247 -13.53 -36.89 -16.00
N ASN A 248 -13.80 -38.19 -15.94
CA ASN A 248 -15.13 -38.75 -16.20
C ASN A 248 -15.32 -40.07 -15.45
N LEU A 249 -16.15 -40.05 -14.40
CA LEU A 249 -16.45 -41.25 -13.59
C LEU A 249 -17.24 -42.31 -14.36
N ALA A 250 -18.14 -41.90 -15.26
CA ALA A 250 -19.00 -42.84 -15.99
C ALA A 250 -18.22 -43.66 -17.04
N GLN A 251 -17.19 -43.05 -17.64
CA GLN A 251 -16.33 -43.69 -18.62
C GLN A 251 -14.99 -44.17 -18.04
N ASN A 252 -14.78 -43.96 -16.74
CA ASN A 252 -13.54 -44.24 -16.03
C ASN A 252 -12.30 -43.61 -16.71
N VAL A 253 -12.28 -42.28 -16.79
CA VAL A 253 -11.18 -41.54 -17.42
C VAL A 253 -10.51 -40.60 -16.41
N PRO A 254 -9.19 -40.72 -16.17
CA PRO A 254 -8.31 -41.80 -16.67
C PRO A 254 -8.69 -43.18 -16.12
N ASP A 255 -8.25 -44.25 -16.80
CA ASP A 255 -8.57 -45.65 -16.48
C ASP A 255 -7.73 -46.23 -15.33
N GLN A 256 -6.87 -45.40 -14.74
CA GLN A 256 -5.99 -45.70 -13.62
C GLN A 256 -5.45 -44.38 -13.05
N ASP A 257 -4.94 -44.43 -11.83
CA ASP A 257 -4.14 -43.33 -11.29
C ASP A 257 -2.93 -43.04 -12.17
N LEU A 258 -2.68 -41.76 -12.44
CA LEU A 258 -1.51 -41.30 -13.16
C LEU A 258 -0.98 -39.99 -12.57
N ALA A 259 0.27 -39.67 -12.88
CA ALA A 259 0.86 -38.38 -12.55
C ALA A 259 1.03 -37.57 -13.84
N THR A 260 0.73 -36.28 -13.77
CA THR A 260 1.07 -35.32 -14.81
C THR A 260 1.93 -34.18 -14.27
N LEU A 261 2.31 -33.27 -15.16
CA LEU A 261 3.02 -32.04 -14.86
C LEU A 261 2.09 -30.87 -15.06
N SER A 262 2.24 -29.86 -14.21
CA SER A 262 1.42 -28.67 -14.25
C SER A 262 2.29 -27.45 -14.02
N PRO A 263 2.39 -26.51 -14.98
CA PRO A 263 2.62 -25.12 -14.60
C PRO A 263 1.42 -24.59 -13.78
N VAL A 264 1.56 -23.37 -13.28
CA VAL A 264 0.47 -22.66 -12.61
C VAL A 264 0.19 -21.35 -13.31
N ALA A 265 -1.05 -20.91 -13.25
CA ALA A 265 -1.40 -19.54 -13.56
C ALA A 265 -0.96 -18.64 -12.39
N THR A 266 -0.24 -17.56 -12.70
CA THR A 266 0.24 -16.59 -11.71
C THR A 266 -0.31 -15.20 -11.98
N LEU A 267 -0.51 -14.40 -10.94
CA LEU A 267 -0.82 -12.98 -11.06
C LEU A 267 0.49 -12.20 -11.08
N VAL A 268 0.79 -11.56 -12.20
CA VAL A 268 2.01 -10.78 -12.43
C VAL A 268 1.67 -9.30 -12.52
N VAL A 269 2.50 -8.45 -11.92
CA VAL A 269 2.36 -7.00 -11.88
C VAL A 269 3.61 -6.32 -12.41
N ASN A 270 3.46 -5.10 -12.91
CA ASN A 270 4.56 -4.22 -13.31
C ASN A 270 4.85 -3.18 -12.22
N GLY A 271 5.80 -2.28 -12.49
CA GLY A 271 6.20 -1.22 -11.56
C GLY A 271 5.14 -0.15 -11.29
N ASP A 272 4.13 -0.02 -12.15
CA ASP A 272 3.05 0.97 -12.00
C ASP A 272 1.91 0.47 -11.10
N PHE A 273 1.85 -0.84 -10.86
CA PHE A 273 0.86 -1.45 -9.98
C PHE A 273 0.95 -0.91 -8.55
N HIS A 274 -0.15 -0.35 -8.05
CA HIS A 274 -0.18 0.24 -6.71
C HIS A 274 -0.12 -0.86 -5.60
N PRO A 275 0.94 -0.94 -4.77
CA PRO A 275 1.18 -2.03 -3.81
C PRO A 275 0.05 -2.32 -2.82
N ALA A 276 -0.65 -1.28 -2.34
CA ALA A 276 -1.78 -1.42 -1.40
C ALA A 276 -2.99 -2.19 -1.96
N LEU A 277 -3.05 -2.46 -3.26
CA LEU A 277 -4.08 -3.31 -3.87
C LEU A 277 -3.79 -4.80 -3.67
N THR A 278 -2.55 -5.18 -3.35
CA THR A 278 -2.14 -6.58 -3.23
C THR A 278 -3.02 -7.39 -2.27
N PRO A 279 -3.25 -6.97 -1.02
CA PRO A 279 -4.07 -7.77 -0.10
C PRO A 279 -5.52 -7.91 -0.58
N LEU A 280 -6.08 -6.86 -1.20
CA LEU A 280 -7.43 -6.88 -1.76
C LEU A 280 -7.55 -7.91 -2.89
N ILE A 281 -6.59 -7.91 -3.82
CA ILE A 281 -6.58 -8.82 -4.96
C ILE A 281 -6.35 -10.26 -4.50
N LEU A 282 -5.43 -10.49 -3.55
CA LEU A 282 -5.18 -11.83 -3.01
C LEU A 282 -6.35 -12.38 -2.21
N GLU A 283 -7.04 -11.54 -1.43
CA GLU A 283 -8.25 -11.97 -0.71
C GLU A 283 -9.39 -12.30 -1.67
N ALA A 284 -9.58 -11.50 -2.71
CA ALA A 284 -10.56 -11.80 -3.76
C ALA A 284 -10.20 -13.09 -4.52
N ALA A 285 -8.92 -13.29 -4.86
CA ALA A 285 -8.43 -14.53 -5.48
C ALA A 285 -8.68 -15.74 -4.57
N ARG A 286 -8.45 -15.62 -3.26
CA ARG A 286 -8.75 -16.65 -2.26
C ARG A 286 -10.24 -17.00 -2.23
N ALA A 287 -11.10 -16.00 -2.30
CA ALA A 287 -12.55 -16.21 -2.35
C ALA A 287 -12.99 -16.91 -3.65
N VAL A 288 -12.42 -16.54 -4.80
CA VAL A 288 -12.67 -17.19 -6.10
C VAL A 288 -12.25 -18.66 -6.08
N MET A 289 -11.11 -18.97 -5.46
CA MET A 289 -10.54 -20.32 -5.41
C MET A 289 -10.90 -21.10 -4.14
N LYS A 290 -11.83 -20.60 -3.33
CA LYS A 290 -12.18 -21.17 -2.01
C LYS A 290 -12.54 -22.65 -2.10
N SER A 291 -13.31 -23.03 -3.12
CA SER A 291 -13.77 -24.41 -3.32
C SER A 291 -12.79 -25.29 -4.07
N GLY A 292 -11.69 -24.74 -4.58
CA GLY A 292 -10.75 -25.47 -5.43
C GLY A 292 -11.29 -25.76 -6.84
N THR A 293 -10.64 -26.69 -7.51
CA THR A 293 -10.98 -27.24 -8.84
C THR A 293 -10.98 -28.78 -8.73
N LEU A 294 -11.17 -29.50 -9.83
CA LEU A 294 -11.03 -30.96 -9.85
C LEU A 294 -9.63 -31.43 -9.40
N LEU A 295 -8.59 -30.63 -9.62
CA LEU A 295 -7.21 -30.95 -9.25
C LEU A 295 -6.67 -30.12 -8.10
N ASP A 296 -7.23 -28.93 -7.89
CA ASP A 296 -6.79 -28.03 -6.84
C ASP A 296 -7.64 -28.26 -5.60
N ALA A 297 -7.01 -28.68 -4.49
CA ALA A 297 -7.70 -28.80 -3.22
C ALA A 297 -8.30 -27.46 -2.76
N ALA A 298 -9.43 -27.52 -2.06
CA ALA A 298 -10.06 -26.34 -1.48
C ALA A 298 -9.09 -25.56 -0.60
N GLY A 299 -8.95 -24.25 -0.85
CA GLY A 299 -8.05 -23.38 -0.10
C GLY A 299 -6.56 -23.47 -0.49
N ALA A 300 -6.19 -24.27 -1.50
CA ALA A 300 -4.80 -24.38 -1.97
C ALA A 300 -4.26 -23.07 -2.60
N PHE A 301 -5.15 -22.24 -3.15
CA PHE A 301 -4.80 -20.99 -3.83
C PHE A 301 -5.49 -19.76 -3.20
N PRO A 302 -4.87 -18.57 -3.28
CA PRO A 302 -3.58 -18.30 -3.91
C PRO A 302 -2.39 -18.83 -3.08
N SER A 303 -1.27 -19.07 -3.76
CA SER A 303 -0.02 -19.63 -3.20
C SER A 303 1.17 -18.73 -3.55
N ALA A 304 2.15 -18.62 -2.65
CA ALA A 304 3.41 -17.91 -2.91
C ALA A 304 4.33 -18.67 -3.87
N GLU A 305 4.15 -19.99 -4.00
CA GLU A 305 4.95 -20.87 -4.86
C GLU A 305 4.19 -21.23 -6.15
N PRO A 306 4.91 -21.44 -7.27
CA PRO A 306 6.36 -21.35 -7.44
C PRO A 306 6.84 -19.89 -7.60
N ARG A 307 7.99 -19.58 -7.02
CA ARG A 307 8.67 -18.27 -7.17
C ARG A 307 9.45 -18.18 -8.47
N THR A 308 8.73 -18.09 -9.59
CA THR A 308 9.37 -17.86 -10.90
C THR A 308 9.78 -16.40 -11.14
N LEU A 309 9.10 -15.47 -10.47
CA LEU A 309 9.41 -14.05 -10.40
C LEU A 309 9.63 -13.62 -8.94
N ALA A 310 10.21 -12.44 -8.73
CA ALA A 310 10.27 -11.83 -7.40
C ALA A 310 8.86 -11.63 -6.85
N LEU A 311 8.61 -12.13 -5.64
CA LEU A 311 7.33 -11.92 -4.96
C LEU A 311 7.23 -10.46 -4.54
N GLN A 312 6.08 -9.83 -4.79
CA GLN A 312 5.83 -8.47 -4.35
C GLN A 312 5.82 -8.40 -2.80
N GLU A 313 6.34 -7.32 -2.20
CA GLU A 313 6.59 -7.24 -0.75
C GLU A 313 5.32 -7.39 0.12
N ASP A 314 4.21 -6.79 -0.28
CA ASP A 314 2.91 -6.93 0.38
C ASP A 314 2.28 -8.31 0.15
N ALA A 315 2.56 -8.97 -0.99
CA ALA A 315 2.17 -10.36 -1.21
C ALA A 315 2.92 -11.26 -0.24
N GLU A 316 4.23 -11.06 -0.08
CA GLU A 316 5.03 -11.82 0.90
C GLU A 316 4.50 -11.62 2.32
N ARG A 317 4.15 -10.39 2.69
CA ARG A 317 3.54 -10.08 3.99
C ARG A 317 2.18 -10.76 4.15
N TYR A 318 1.34 -10.75 3.11
CA TYR A 318 0.04 -11.41 3.10
C TYR A 318 0.16 -12.91 3.31
N TYR A 319 1.11 -13.60 2.65
CA TYR A 319 1.30 -15.04 2.86
C TYR A 319 1.86 -15.38 4.24
N LYS A 320 2.69 -14.51 4.85
CA LYS A 320 3.24 -14.74 6.20
C LYS A 320 2.24 -14.44 7.31
N SER A 321 1.46 -13.37 7.17
CA SER A 321 0.66 -12.80 8.27
C SER A 321 -0.84 -12.70 7.98
N GLY A 322 -1.28 -13.05 6.78
CA GLY A 322 -2.65 -12.83 6.30
C GLY A 322 -2.93 -11.35 5.99
N PRO A 323 -4.21 -10.97 5.80
CA PRO A 323 -4.58 -9.59 5.58
C PRO A 323 -4.21 -8.70 6.79
N PRO A 324 -3.87 -7.42 6.55
CA PRO A 324 -3.60 -6.44 7.61
C PRO A 324 -4.71 -6.40 8.66
N LEU A 325 -4.36 -6.12 9.92
CA LEU A 325 -5.28 -6.21 11.06
C LEU A 325 -6.58 -5.43 10.84
N LEU A 326 -6.52 -4.23 10.28
CA LEU A 326 -7.71 -3.42 10.03
C LEU A 326 -8.57 -3.98 8.90
N GLN A 327 -7.96 -4.59 7.88
CA GLN A 327 -8.69 -5.24 6.78
C GLN A 327 -9.46 -6.49 7.22
N ARG A 328 -9.15 -7.04 8.40
CA ARG A 328 -9.90 -8.17 8.98
C ARG A 328 -11.25 -7.75 9.55
N PHE A 329 -11.40 -6.49 9.96
CA PHE A 329 -12.60 -6.00 10.68
C PHE A 329 -13.32 -4.87 9.94
N LEU A 330 -12.66 -4.20 9.00
CA LEU A 330 -13.19 -3.05 8.29
C LEU A 330 -13.17 -3.27 6.77
N PRO A 331 -14.15 -2.72 6.02
CA PRO A 331 -14.11 -2.71 4.56
C PRO A 331 -12.80 -2.10 4.03
N PHE A 332 -12.32 -2.58 2.88
CA PHE A 332 -11.01 -2.22 2.30
C PHE A 332 -10.77 -0.70 2.23
N ARG A 333 -11.79 0.09 1.88
CA ARG A 333 -11.68 1.56 1.78
C ARG A 333 -11.32 2.22 3.12
N ILE A 334 -11.90 1.73 4.21
CA ILE A 334 -11.68 2.28 5.55
C ILE A 334 -10.34 1.77 6.08
N ALA A 335 -10.07 0.47 5.90
CA ALA A 335 -8.84 -0.15 6.36
C ALA A 335 -7.59 0.43 5.68
N SER A 336 -7.64 0.66 4.36
CA SER A 336 -6.51 1.21 3.60
C SER A 336 -6.16 2.66 3.99
N LEU A 337 -7.16 3.46 4.39
CA LEU A 337 -6.91 4.78 4.97
C LEU A 337 -6.33 4.64 6.39
N ALA A 338 -6.97 3.83 7.25
CA ALA A 338 -6.63 3.75 8.66
C ALA A 338 -5.23 3.14 8.91
N ASP A 339 -4.82 2.10 8.18
CA ASP A 339 -3.48 1.50 8.33
C ASP A 339 -2.37 2.54 8.07
N ARG A 340 -2.60 3.48 7.16
CA ARG A 340 -1.66 4.57 6.85
C ARG A 340 -1.69 5.70 7.87
N TYR A 341 -2.89 6.14 8.28
CA TYR A 341 -3.01 7.25 9.22
C TYR A 341 -2.55 6.88 10.63
N ILE A 342 -2.76 5.64 11.08
CA ILE A 342 -2.37 5.22 12.45
C ILE A 342 -0.85 5.29 12.64
N ILE A 343 -0.05 4.88 11.65
CA ILE A 343 1.41 4.96 11.72
C ILE A 343 1.88 6.41 11.85
N LEU A 344 1.22 7.34 11.16
CA LEU A 344 1.51 8.78 11.22
C LEU A 344 0.89 9.47 12.45
N LEU A 345 -0.13 8.87 13.05
CA LEU A 345 -0.75 9.37 14.27
C LEU A 345 0.22 9.33 15.45
N ILE A 346 1.10 8.33 15.52
CA ILE A 346 2.09 8.16 16.59
C ILE A 346 3.07 9.35 16.67
N PRO A 347 3.81 9.72 15.61
CA PRO A 347 4.68 10.89 15.65
C PRO A 347 3.88 12.20 15.79
N PHE A 348 2.67 12.28 15.21
CA PHE A 348 1.79 13.43 15.39
C PHE A 348 1.43 13.64 16.88
N ILE A 349 1.01 12.58 17.58
CA ILE A 349 0.74 12.62 19.02
C ILE A 349 2.02 12.95 19.80
N ALA A 350 3.17 12.39 19.42
CA ALA A 350 4.45 12.66 20.06
C ALA A 350 4.86 14.14 19.98
N ILE A 351 4.49 14.86 18.91
CA ILE A 351 4.68 16.32 18.75
C ILE A 351 3.57 17.11 19.45
N LEU A 352 2.33 16.61 19.42
CA LEU A 352 1.18 17.29 20.01
C LEU A 352 1.31 17.40 21.54
N ILE A 353 1.81 16.35 22.20
CA ILE A 353 1.99 16.34 23.67
C ILE A 353 2.90 17.48 24.17
N PRO A 354 4.14 17.68 23.68
CA PRO A 354 4.98 18.79 24.11
C PRO A 354 4.43 20.14 23.69
N LEU A 355 3.76 20.24 22.54
CA LEU A 355 3.11 21.47 22.09
C LEU A 355 2.01 21.90 23.07
N LEU A 356 1.14 20.98 23.47
CA LEU A 356 0.10 21.21 24.48
C LEU A 356 0.70 21.54 25.86
N LYS A 357 1.79 20.87 26.26
CA LYS A 357 2.51 21.20 27.51
C LYS A 357 3.13 22.59 27.48
N SER A 358 3.51 23.09 26.31
CA SER A 358 4.16 24.40 26.15
C SER A 358 3.18 25.58 26.33
N ILE A 359 1.88 25.34 26.21
CA ILE A 359 0.82 26.35 26.42
C ILE A 359 0.99 27.06 27.75
N GLY A 360 1.17 26.30 28.83
CA GLY A 360 1.36 26.85 30.17
C GLY A 360 2.57 27.79 30.23
N PRO A 361 3.81 27.29 30.08
CA PRO A 361 5.02 28.10 30.14
C PRO A 361 5.01 29.34 29.25
N LEU A 362 4.59 29.23 27.99
CA LEU A 362 4.52 30.36 27.05
C LEU A 362 3.52 31.41 27.49
N TYR A 363 2.35 30.99 27.97
CA TYR A 363 1.35 31.90 28.52
C TYR A 363 1.91 32.67 29.73
N ARG A 364 2.56 31.99 30.68
CA ARG A 364 3.17 32.64 31.85
C ARG A 364 4.29 33.61 31.45
N TRP A 365 5.12 33.23 30.47
CA TRP A 365 6.18 34.08 29.96
C TRP A 365 5.62 35.35 29.31
N ARG A 366 4.58 35.24 28.48
CA ARG A 366 3.98 36.38 27.79
C ARG A 366 3.32 37.37 28.75
N ILE A 367 2.59 36.86 29.75
CA ILE A 367 1.98 37.70 30.79
C ILE A 367 3.06 38.41 31.61
N ARG A 368 4.07 37.67 32.09
CA ARG A 368 5.18 38.28 32.83
C ARG A 368 5.97 39.27 31.99
N ALA A 369 6.27 38.99 30.72
CA ALA A 369 6.96 39.91 29.82
C ALA A 369 6.21 41.25 29.68
N ARG A 370 4.86 41.20 29.67
CA ARG A 370 4.02 42.42 29.67
C ARG A 370 4.19 43.22 30.95
N ILE A 371 4.25 42.56 32.12
CA ILE A 371 4.48 43.18 33.43
C ILE A 371 5.92 43.73 33.55
N TYR A 372 6.93 42.93 33.19
CA TYR A 372 8.35 43.31 33.26
C TYR A 372 8.72 44.48 32.36
N ARG A 373 8.02 44.67 31.23
CA ARG A 373 8.20 45.87 30.40
C ARG A 373 8.01 47.15 31.22
N TRP A 374 6.97 47.21 32.04
CA TRP A 374 6.71 48.35 32.92
C TRP A 374 7.75 48.47 34.04
N TYR A 375 8.19 47.35 34.61
CA TYR A 375 9.26 47.35 35.62
C TYR A 375 10.58 47.93 35.07
N ARG A 376 10.90 47.65 33.80
CA ARG A 376 12.09 48.22 33.13
C ARG A 376 12.00 49.73 33.00
N TYR A 377 10.84 50.28 32.61
CA TYR A 377 10.63 51.73 32.54
C TYR A 377 10.77 52.39 33.91
N LEU A 378 10.17 51.81 34.96
CA LEU A 378 10.28 52.34 36.33
C LEU A 378 11.73 52.38 36.82
N ARG A 379 12.50 51.31 36.58
CA ARG A 379 13.90 51.21 36.98
C ARG A 379 14.82 52.14 36.17
N GLU A 380 14.49 52.38 34.91
CA GLU A 380 15.25 53.31 34.07
C GLU A 380 15.07 54.76 34.53
N ILE A 381 13.86 55.13 34.97
CA ILE A 381 13.59 56.44 35.58
C ILE A 381 14.34 56.57 36.92
N ASP A 382 14.26 55.59 37.81
CA ASP A 382 15.00 55.61 39.10
C ASP A 382 16.52 55.70 38.90
N ARG A 383 17.07 55.09 37.84
CA ARG A 383 18.51 55.15 37.52
C ARG A 383 18.95 56.46 36.87
N ARG A 384 18.08 57.18 36.16
CA ARG A 384 18.40 58.48 35.56
C ARG A 384 18.34 59.63 36.57
N LEU A 385 17.74 59.39 37.73
CA LEU A 385 17.53 60.38 38.78
C LEU A 385 18.63 60.28 39.83
N ASP A 386 19.74 60.96 39.56
CA ASP A 386 20.84 61.12 40.50
C ASP A 386 20.64 62.36 41.41
N GLU A 387 21.49 62.50 42.43
CA GLU A 387 21.47 63.66 43.34
C GLU A 387 21.67 65.03 42.66
N ARG A 388 21.96 65.09 41.35
CA ARG A 388 22.21 66.32 40.58
C ARG A 388 21.03 66.82 39.72
N THR A 389 19.90 66.13 39.68
CA THR A 389 18.73 66.49 38.84
C THR A 389 17.97 67.73 39.36
N GLY A 390 17.60 68.67 38.48
CA GLY A 390 16.93 69.92 38.87
C GLY A 390 15.48 69.76 39.34
N SER A 391 14.94 70.75 40.06
CA SER A 391 13.54 70.73 40.56
C SER A 391 12.48 70.74 39.45
N ALA A 392 12.79 71.36 38.31
CA ALA A 392 11.96 71.37 37.10
C ALA A 392 11.95 70.00 36.40
N GLU A 393 13.11 69.34 36.30
CA GLU A 393 13.24 67.98 35.74
C GLU A 393 12.53 66.93 36.62
N LEU A 394 12.56 67.10 37.94
CA LEU A 394 11.80 66.23 38.86
C LEU A 394 10.29 66.34 38.64
N SER A 395 9.78 67.52 38.26
CA SER A 395 8.33 67.72 38.05
C SER A 395 7.83 67.06 36.77
N SER A 396 8.61 67.13 35.69
CA SER A 396 8.25 66.46 34.43
C SER A 396 8.33 64.94 34.54
N GLU A 397 9.25 64.38 35.34
CA GLU A 397 9.32 62.94 35.58
C GLU A 397 8.18 62.43 36.49
N ILE A 398 7.74 63.23 37.47
CA ILE A 398 6.55 62.88 38.28
C ILE A 398 5.30 62.80 37.38
N GLU A 399 5.11 63.77 36.48
CA GLU A 399 3.97 63.80 35.55
C GLU A 399 4.00 62.59 34.59
N ARG A 400 5.19 62.21 34.10
CA ARG A 400 5.37 60.98 33.30
C ARG A 400 5.01 59.72 34.09
N LEU A 401 5.41 59.62 35.35
CA LEU A 401 5.09 58.46 36.20
C LEU A 401 3.59 58.38 36.52
N GLU A 402 2.91 59.51 36.71
CA GLU A 402 1.45 59.56 36.90
C GLU A 402 0.70 59.16 35.62
N GLN A 403 1.19 59.58 34.45
CA GLN A 403 0.66 59.13 33.17
C GLN A 403 0.86 57.62 32.96
N LEU A 404 2.03 57.09 33.38
CA LEU A 404 2.30 55.65 33.37
C LEU A 404 1.38 54.88 34.33
N GLU A 405 1.01 55.45 35.49
CA GLU A 405 0.05 54.85 36.41
C GLU A 405 -1.34 54.71 35.76
N ALA A 406 -1.80 55.76 35.07
CA ALA A 406 -3.08 55.76 34.37
C ALA A 406 -3.13 54.74 33.22
N GLU A 407 -2.02 54.52 32.53
CA GLU A 407 -1.89 53.50 31.49
C GLU A 407 -1.79 52.08 32.09
N LEU A 408 -1.10 51.92 33.22
CA LEU A 408 -0.98 50.63 33.91
C LEU A 408 -2.34 50.15 34.45
N ALA A 409 -3.17 51.06 34.94
CA ALA A 409 -4.52 50.75 35.44
C ALA A 409 -5.45 50.14 34.37
N LYS A 410 -5.16 50.34 33.08
CA LYS A 410 -5.91 49.75 31.96
C LYS A 410 -5.43 48.33 31.61
N VAL A 411 -4.36 47.84 32.22
CA VAL A 411 -3.79 46.52 31.92
C VAL A 411 -4.52 45.43 32.68
N GLU A 412 -5.43 44.73 32.01
CA GLU A 412 -6.06 43.54 32.56
C GLU A 412 -5.11 42.34 32.54
N VAL A 413 -4.90 41.71 33.71
CA VAL A 413 -4.18 40.43 33.88
C VAL A 413 -5.08 39.40 34.56
N PRO A 414 -4.85 38.08 34.40
CA PRO A 414 -5.59 37.04 35.10
C PRO A 414 -5.33 37.05 36.62
N LEU A 415 -6.28 36.55 37.41
CA LEU A 415 -6.25 36.49 38.89
C LEU A 415 -4.92 35.97 39.48
N SER A 416 -4.31 34.96 38.85
CA SER A 416 -3.04 34.38 39.30
C SER A 416 -1.84 35.33 39.24
N TYR A 417 -1.94 36.43 38.49
CA TYR A 417 -0.88 37.43 38.30
C TYR A 417 -1.21 38.79 38.90
N TYR A 418 -2.36 38.94 39.57
CA TYR A 418 -2.74 40.20 40.22
C TYR A 418 -1.74 40.64 41.27
N ASN A 419 -1.11 39.70 41.99
CA ASN A 419 -0.10 40.05 43.00
C ASN A 419 1.10 40.77 42.36
N GLU A 420 1.60 40.27 41.23
CA GLU A 420 2.74 40.88 40.51
C GLU A 420 2.38 42.27 39.95
N LEU A 421 1.14 42.45 39.48
CA LEU A 421 0.63 43.74 39.02
C LEU A 421 0.43 44.73 40.18
N TYR A 422 -0.05 44.23 41.33
CA TYR A 422 -0.28 45.03 42.52
C TYR A 422 1.04 45.53 43.14
N GLU A 423 2.05 44.67 43.23
CA GLU A 423 3.41 45.05 43.63
C GLU A 423 3.99 46.12 42.71
N LEU A 424 3.75 46.05 41.40
CA LEU A 424 4.17 47.08 40.46
C LEU A 424 3.47 48.42 40.73
N HIS A 425 2.16 48.41 41.03
CA HIS A 425 1.42 49.62 41.44
C HIS A 425 1.96 50.21 42.75
N LEU A 426 2.26 49.37 43.74
CA LEU A 426 2.85 49.78 45.00
C LEU A 426 4.22 50.43 44.80
N HIS A 427 5.08 49.82 43.99
CA HIS A 427 6.42 50.34 43.74
C HIS A 427 6.38 51.65 42.94
N LEU A 428 5.52 51.75 41.92
CA LEU A 428 5.31 52.99 41.17
C LEU A 428 4.87 54.13 42.11
N ASN A 429 3.89 53.87 42.97
CA ASN A 429 3.41 54.83 43.97
C ASN A 429 4.48 55.24 44.98
N TYR A 430 5.32 54.29 45.40
CA TYR A 430 6.45 54.58 46.28
C TYR A 430 7.47 55.50 45.61
N VAL A 431 7.84 55.24 44.35
CA VAL A 431 8.77 56.10 43.58
C VAL A 431 8.20 57.51 43.40
N ILE A 432 6.92 57.63 43.02
CA ILE A 432 6.25 58.94 42.89
C ILE A 432 6.31 59.72 44.22
N ARG A 433 6.01 59.06 45.36
CA ARG A 433 6.10 59.69 46.69
C ARG A 433 7.52 60.13 47.03
N ARG A 434 8.51 59.26 46.78
CA ARG A 434 9.93 59.56 47.00
C ARG A 434 10.39 60.77 46.18
N LEU A 435 10.01 60.84 44.90
CA LEU A 435 10.35 61.98 44.02
C LEU A 435 9.65 63.27 44.46
N ARG A 436 8.39 63.21 44.87
CA ARG A 436 7.68 64.37 45.44
C ARG A 436 8.37 64.89 46.70
N GLN A 437 8.85 63.98 47.57
CA GLN A 437 9.59 64.33 48.78
C GLN A 437 10.96 64.94 48.46
N LEU A 438 11.72 64.37 47.52
CA LEU A 438 12.99 64.92 47.05
C LEU A 438 12.81 66.31 46.42
N ARG A 439 11.77 66.50 45.62
CA ARG A 439 11.40 67.80 45.05
C ARG A 439 11.12 68.83 46.15
N ARG A 440 10.34 68.45 47.17
CA ARG A 440 10.03 69.32 48.31
C ARG A 440 11.30 69.74 49.06
N ASN A 441 12.16 68.78 49.41
CA ASN A 441 13.42 69.04 50.12
C ASN A 441 14.39 69.92 49.30
N ARG A 442 14.39 69.81 47.96
CA ARG A 442 15.22 70.68 47.10
C ARG A 442 14.63 72.06 46.93
N ARG A 443 13.31 72.17 46.76
CA ARG A 443 12.63 73.45 46.71
C ARG A 443 12.88 74.26 47.99
N GLU A 444 12.86 73.60 49.15
CA GLU A 444 13.21 74.20 50.45
C GLU A 444 14.72 74.60 50.55
N ARG A 445 15.64 73.90 49.85
CA ARG A 445 17.07 74.28 49.78
C ARG A 445 17.36 75.41 48.78
N ASP A 446 16.66 75.43 47.65
CA ASP A 446 16.78 76.47 46.63
C ASP A 446 16.11 77.78 47.12
N GLU A 447 15.01 77.69 47.86
CA GLU A 447 14.34 78.83 48.52
C GLU A 447 15.10 79.29 49.80
N GLY A 448 15.92 78.43 50.42
CA GLY A 448 16.76 78.76 51.58
C GLY A 448 18.12 79.42 51.26
N ARG A 449 18.47 79.60 49.98
CA ARG A 449 19.66 80.34 49.53
C ARG A 449 19.25 81.75 49.06
N VAL A 450 18.90 82.60 50.01
CA VAL A 450 18.94 84.06 49.82
C VAL A 450 20.04 84.58 50.74
N PRO A 451 21.16 85.13 50.22
CA PRO A 451 21.97 86.03 51.03
C PRO A 451 21.18 87.32 51.21
N VAL A 452 20.93 87.67 52.47
CA VAL A 452 20.68 89.05 52.86
C VAL A 452 22.02 89.77 52.75
N ASP A 453 22.06 90.75 51.84
CA ASP A 453 23.12 91.73 51.51
C ASP A 453 24.54 91.23 51.17
#